data_AF-A0A8X6SQI5-F1
#
_entry.id   AF-A0A8X6SQI5-F1
#
_cell.length_a   1.000
_cell.length_b   1.000
_cell.length_c   1.000
_cell.angle_alpha   90.00
_cell.angle_beta   90.00
_cell.angle_gamma   90.00
#
_symmetry.space_group_name_H-M   'P 1'
#
loop_
_entity.id
_entity.type
_entity.pdbx_description
1 polymer ?
#
loop_
_entity_poly.entity_id
_entity_poly.type
_entity_poly.pdbx_seq_one_letter_code
_entity_poly.pdbx_strand_id
1 'polypeptide(L)'
;MEFKAHIEKLVGAANWSKWKRQIELLLRHHDVHDVVCGDRKCPSLPADASSEAVAAHVKAQKAFIKEDSLAQLILVDRGVVCS
;
A
#
# COMPACT_ATOMS: atom_id res chain seq x y z
N MET A 1 3.38 2.48 -19.22
CA MET A 1 4.27 1.30 -19.29
C MET A 1 3.67 0.28 -18.33
N GLU A 2 3.18 -0.87 -18.81
CA GLU A 2 2.68 -1.91 -17.89
C GLU A 2 3.87 -2.55 -17.19
N PHE A 3 3.95 -2.41 -15.86
CA PHE A 3 4.93 -3.14 -15.06
C PHE A 3 4.50 -4.62 -14.96
N LYS A 4 4.70 -5.39 -16.03
CA LYS A 4 4.60 -6.86 -16.01
C LYS A 4 5.84 -7.45 -15.36
N ALA A 5 6.08 -7.14 -14.09
CA ALA A 5 7.11 -7.84 -13.34
C ALA A 5 6.58 -9.24 -13.02
N HIS A 6 7.25 -10.25 -13.57
CA HIS A 6 7.12 -11.60 -13.06
C HIS A 6 7.70 -11.62 -11.63
N ILE A 7 6.81 -11.54 -10.64
CA ILE A 7 7.19 -11.73 -9.24
C ILE A 7 7.27 -13.23 -8.99
N GLU A 8 8.46 -13.69 -8.65
CA GLU A 8 8.67 -15.10 -8.32
C GLU A 8 7.88 -15.44 -7.05
N LYS A 9 7.43 -16.68 -6.87
CA LYS A 9 6.82 -17.07 -5.59
C LYS A 9 7.90 -17.07 -4.51
N LEU A 10 7.58 -16.62 -3.30
CA LEU A 10 8.50 -16.76 -2.17
C LEU A 10 8.68 -18.25 -1.83
N VAL A 11 9.92 -18.74 -1.87
CA VAL A 11 10.31 -20.13 -1.56
C VAL A 11 11.12 -20.19 -0.24
N GLY A 12 10.96 -19.17 0.60
CA GLY A 12 11.68 -19.01 1.86
C GLY A 12 12.95 -18.17 1.72
N ALA A 13 13.93 -18.42 2.59
CA ALA A 13 15.12 -17.58 2.71
C ALA A 13 15.96 -17.49 1.42
N ALA A 14 15.95 -18.54 0.59
CA ALA A 14 16.76 -18.64 -0.61
C ALA A 14 16.50 -17.53 -1.64
N ASN A 15 15.25 -17.06 -1.76
CA ASN A 15 14.89 -15.98 -2.69
C ASN A 15 14.27 -14.76 -2.01
N TRP A 16 14.27 -14.69 -0.67
CA TRP A 16 13.68 -13.59 0.11
C TRP A 16 14.12 -12.21 -0.36
N SER A 17 15.43 -11.96 -0.49
CA SER A 17 15.95 -10.64 -0.87
C SER A 17 15.49 -10.20 -2.26
N LYS A 18 15.44 -11.14 -3.22
CA LYS A 18 14.98 -10.88 -4.58
C LYS A 18 13.47 -10.64 -4.61
N TRP A 19 12.71 -11.51 -3.96
CA TRP A 19 11.26 -11.42 -3.83
C TRP A 19 10.85 -10.09 -3.19
N LYS A 20 11.49 -9.71 -2.07
CA LYS A 20 11.26 -8.44 -1.38
C LYS A 20 11.50 -7.26 -2.31
N ARG A 21 12.61 -7.27 -3.06
CA ARG A 21 12.94 -6.19 -4.00
C ARG A 21 11.90 -6.07 -5.13
N GLN A 22 11.38 -7.19 -5.63
CA GLN A 22 10.33 -7.18 -6.67
C GLN A 22 9.02 -6.58 -6.14
N ILE A 23 8.63 -6.91 -4.91
CA ILE A 23 7.44 -6.35 -4.25
C ILE A 23 7.61 -4.86 -4.00
N GLU A 24 8.75 -4.41 -3.48
CA GLU A 24 9.04 -2.98 -3.28
C GLU A 24 8.89 -2.17 -4.58
N LEU A 25 9.41 -2.70 -5.69
CA LEU A 25 9.31 -2.04 -7.00
C LEU A 25 7.86 -1.99 -7.49
N LEU A 26 7.09 -3.06 -7.29
CA LEU A 26 5.67 -3.10 -7.64
C LEU A 26 4.85 -2.09 -6.82
N LEU A 27 5.06 -2.04 -5.50
CA LEU A 27 4.40 -1.08 -4.62
C LEU A 27 4.74 0.36 -5.00
N ARG A 28 6.00 0.64 -5.37
CA ARG A 28 6.42 1.98 -5.85
C ARG A 28 5.83 2.31 -7.22
N HIS A 29 5.66 1.34 -8.10
CA HIS A 29 5.00 1.56 -9.39
C HIS A 29 3.53 1.99 -9.21
N HIS A 30 2.88 1.48 -8.17
CA HIS A 30 1.50 1.83 -7.81
C HIS A 30 1.39 3.01 -6.83
N ASP A 31 2.50 3.59 -6.40
CA ASP A 31 2.57 4.70 -5.45
C ASP A 31 1.88 4.43 -4.10
N VAL A 32 2.04 3.19 -3.61
CA VAL A 32 1.47 2.72 -2.33
C VAL A 32 2.51 2.13 -1.38
N HIS A 33 3.80 2.29 -1.71
CA HIS A 33 4.90 1.80 -0.87
C HIS A 33 4.97 2.52 0.49
N ASP A 34 4.71 3.82 0.51
CA ASP A 34 4.67 4.67 1.71
C ASP A 34 3.53 4.29 2.66
N VAL A 35 2.39 3.80 2.15
CA VAL A 35 1.31 3.23 2.95
C VAL A 35 1.77 1.98 3.69
N VAL A 36 2.44 1.05 2.99
CA VAL A 36 2.95 -0.20 3.58
C VAL A 36 4.05 0.05 4.61
N CYS A 37 4.94 1.02 4.33
CA CYS A 37 6.00 1.39 5.26
C CYS A 37 5.50 2.19 6.48
N GLY A 38 4.24 2.64 6.46
CA GLY A 38 3.67 3.47 7.52
C GLY A 38 4.12 4.93 7.51
N ASP A 39 4.85 5.35 6.46
CA ASP A 39 5.25 6.74 6.22
C ASP A 39 4.00 7.60 5.97
N ARG A 40 3.04 7.06 5.21
CA ARG A 40 1.71 7.65 5.01
C ARG A 40 0.69 6.98 5.93
N LYS A 41 0.05 7.77 6.80
CA LYS A 41 -0.98 7.30 7.72
C LYS A 41 -2.37 7.67 7.25
N CYS A 42 -3.36 6.91 7.72
CA CYS A 42 -4.76 7.26 7.53
C CYS A 42 -5.01 8.68 8.07
N PRO A 43 -5.58 9.59 7.28
CA PRO A 43 -5.84 10.95 7.74
C PRO A 43 -6.79 10.91 8.95
N SER A 44 -6.52 11.74 9.94
CA SER A 44 -7.37 11.96 11.12
C SER A 44 -8.06 13.32 11.02
N LEU A 45 -9.32 13.40 11.44
CA LEU A 45 -10.06 14.66 11.50
C LEU A 45 -9.94 15.27 12.91
N PRO A 46 -9.58 16.55 13.06
CA PRO A 46 -9.68 17.25 14.34
C PRO A 46 -11.12 17.31 14.85
N ALA A 47 -11.31 17.31 16.17
CA ALA A 47 -12.64 17.30 16.78
C ALA A 47 -13.45 18.58 16.50
N ASP A 48 -12.77 19.69 16.18
CA ASP A 48 -13.32 21.03 15.91
C ASP A 48 -13.29 21.40 14.43
N ALA A 49 -13.16 20.41 13.53
CA ALA A 49 -13.07 20.65 12.10
C ALA A 49 -14.33 21.31 11.51
N SER A 50 -14.14 22.26 10.60
CA SER A 50 -15.23 22.88 9.85
C SER A 50 -15.90 21.88 8.90
N SER A 51 -17.13 22.17 8.47
CA SER A 51 -17.86 21.34 7.51
C SER A 51 -17.08 21.13 6.20
N GLU A 52 -16.37 22.15 5.73
CA GLU A 52 -15.49 22.07 4.55
C GLU A 52 -14.29 21.14 4.79
N ALA A 53 -13.69 21.19 5.98
CA ALA A 53 -12.61 20.29 6.38
C ALA A 53 -13.09 18.83 6.51
N VAL A 54 -14.34 18.60 6.97
CA VAL A 54 -14.95 17.26 7.02
C VAL A 54 -15.09 16.68 5.61
N ALA A 55 -15.59 17.46 4.65
CA ALA A 55 -15.75 17.00 3.27
C ALA A 55 -14.41 16.63 2.62
N ALA A 56 -13.38 17.46 2.81
CA ALA A 56 -12.03 17.19 2.34
C ALA A 56 -11.43 15.93 3.00
N HIS A 57 -11.65 15.76 4.31
CA HIS A 57 -11.19 14.59 5.05
C HIS A 57 -11.85 13.30 4.57
N VAL A 58 -13.17 13.26 4.36
CA VAL A 58 -13.86 12.06 3.85
C VAL A 58 -13.30 11.65 2.49
N LYS A 59 -12.97 12.62 1.63
CA LYS A 59 -12.33 12.34 0.34
C LYS A 59 -10.93 11.76 0.52
N ALA A 60 -10.11 12.35 1.39
CA ALA A 60 -8.75 11.88 1.67
C ALA A 60 -8.75 10.48 2.31
N GLN A 61 -9.67 10.21 3.24
CA GLN A 61 -9.81 8.92 3.89
C GLN A 61 -10.21 7.81 2.90
N LYS A 62 -11.16 8.09 2.00
CA LYS A 62 -11.54 7.14 0.94
C LYS A 62 -10.39 6.85 -0.01
N ALA A 63 -9.57 7.85 -0.35
CA ALA A 63 -8.39 7.67 -1.17
C ALA A 63 -7.36 6.77 -0.47
N PHE A 64 -7.07 7.05 0.81
CA PHE A 64 -6.18 6.23 1.62
C PHE A 64 -6.63 4.77 1.71
N ILE A 65 -7.92 4.52 2.00
CA ILE A 65 -8.47 3.15 2.09
C ILE A 65 -8.31 2.40 0.75
N LYS A 66 -8.49 3.09 -0.38
CA LYS A 66 -8.32 2.49 -1.71
C LYS A 66 -6.85 2.10 -1.96
N GLU A 67 -5.92 2.97 -1.58
CA GLU A 67 -4.48 2.75 -1.72
C GLU A 67 -3.99 1.64 -0.80
N ASP A 68 -4.45 1.61 0.46
CA ASP A 68 -4.20 0.54 1.41
C ASP A 68 -4.74 -0.80 0.89
N SER A 69 -5.98 -0.84 0.43
CA SER A 69 -6.57 -2.05 -0.18
C SER A 69 -5.74 -2.56 -1.37
N LEU A 70 -5.24 -1.66 -2.22
CA LEU A 70 -4.38 -2.03 -3.35
C LEU A 70 -3.04 -2.60 -2.87
N ALA A 71 -2.41 -1.98 -1.88
CA ALA A 71 -1.19 -2.47 -1.28
C ALA A 71 -1.39 -3.87 -0.66
N GLN A 72 -2.47 -4.07 0.10
CA GLN A 72 -2.80 -5.37 0.69
C GLN A 72 -3.05 -6.41 -0.39
N LEU A 73 -3.75 -6.09 -1.47
CA LEU A 73 -3.97 -7.02 -2.59
C LEU A 73 -2.65 -7.46 -3.22
N ILE A 74 -1.73 -6.51 -3.46
CA ILE A 74 -0.39 -6.80 -4.00
C ILE A 74 0.38 -7.77 -3.08
N LEU A 75 0.25 -7.60 -1.77
CA LEU A 75 0.94 -8.43 -0.78
C LEU A 75 0.30 -9.82 -0.64
N VAL A 76 -1.03 -9.89 -0.53
CA VAL A 76 -1.80 -11.13 -0.34
C VAL A 76 -1.74 -12.04 -1.56
N ASP A 77 -1.93 -11.49 -2.77
CA ASP A 77 -1.87 -12.28 -4.01
C ASP A 77 -0.48 -12.88 -4.26
N ARG A 78 0.54 -12.38 -3.57
CA ARG A 78 1.95 -12.75 -3.75
C ARG A 78 2.57 -13.45 -2.53
N GLY A 79 1.74 -13.82 -1.55
CA GLY A 79 2.12 -14.74 -0.48
C GLY A 79 2.55 -14.08 0.84
N VAL A 80 2.17 -12.83 1.09
CA VAL A 80 2.28 -12.22 2.43
C VAL A 80 0.93 -12.29 3.11
N VAL A 81 0.84 -13.13 4.14
CA VAL A 81 -0.15 -12.93 5.20
C VAL A 81 0.54 -12.01 6.20
N CYS A 82 0.07 -10.76 6.30
CA CYS A 82 0.42 -9.91 7.42
C CYS A 82 -0.22 -10.53 8.67
N SER A 83 0.58 -11.23 9.49
CA SER A 83 0.23 -11.67 10.84
C SER A 83 0.74 -10.69 11.87
#